data_AF-A0A432HC85-F1
#
_entry.id   AF-A0A432HC85-F1
#
_cell.length_a   1.000
_cell.length_b   1.000
_cell.length_c   1.000
_cell.angle_alpha   90.00
_cell.angle_beta   90.00
_cell.angle_gamma   90.00
#
_symmetry.space_group_name_H-M   'P 1'
#
loop_
_entity.id
_entity.type
_entity.pdbx_description
1 polymer ?
#
loop_
_entity_poly.entity_id
_entity_poly.type
_entity_poly.pdbx_seq_one_letter_code
_entity_poly.pdbx_strand_id
1 'polypeptide(L)'
;MQFMTSPILESLPHLYHGFGTRSEEIPQGIVFPKQVHGDHVEILASPVPDSWHEPADAVITTCPGLPIGIKTADCLPILMAEKAGKGVAAVHAGWKGMALGILPKTIDRFRKQLGSDAEEIILAVGPGIGPCCLEVDDPVREFF
;
A
#
# COMPACT_ATOMS: atom_id res chain seq x y z
N MET A 1 16.42 -11.74 -6.71
CA MET A 1 15.26 -11.85 -5.81
C MET A 1 14.02 -11.75 -6.66
N GLN A 2 13.15 -12.75 -6.64
CA GLN A 2 11.96 -12.76 -7.49
C GLN A 2 10.72 -12.55 -6.61
N PHE A 3 10.37 -11.28 -6.41
CA PHE A 3 9.09 -10.92 -5.78
C PHE A 3 7.93 -11.37 -6.68
N MET A 4 6.76 -11.60 -6.10
CA MET A 4 5.54 -11.69 -6.89
C MET A 4 5.20 -10.29 -7.43
N THR A 5 4.99 -10.19 -8.73
CA THR A 5 4.66 -8.94 -9.40
C THR A 5 3.24 -8.97 -9.94
N SER A 6 2.65 -7.79 -10.10
CA SER A 6 1.38 -7.61 -10.82
C SER A 6 1.61 -7.18 -12.26
N PRO A 7 1.03 -7.88 -13.28
CA PRO A 7 1.19 -7.51 -14.69
C PRO A 7 0.74 -6.08 -15.03
N ILE A 8 -0.27 -5.55 -14.31
CA ILE A 8 -0.75 -4.19 -14.56
C ILE A 8 0.25 -3.14 -14.10
N LEU A 9 0.99 -3.39 -13.02
CA LEU A 9 2.06 -2.51 -12.55
C LEU A 9 3.35 -2.72 -13.34
N GLU A 10 3.63 -3.95 -13.82
CA GLU A 10 4.75 -4.23 -14.73
C GLU A 10 4.63 -3.50 -16.07
N SER A 11 3.42 -3.09 -16.45
CA SER A 11 3.21 -2.25 -17.64
C SER A 11 3.84 -0.85 -17.51
N LEU A 12 4.23 -0.42 -16.30
CA LEU A 12 4.88 0.85 -16.04
C LEU A 12 6.41 0.67 -15.99
N PRO A 13 7.16 1.05 -17.05
CA PRO A 13 8.59 0.72 -17.16
C PRO A 13 9.51 1.44 -16.16
N HIS A 14 9.00 2.49 -15.51
CA HIS A 14 9.72 3.28 -14.51
C HIS A 14 9.43 2.81 -13.07
N LEU A 15 8.54 1.84 -12.89
CA LEU A 15 8.13 1.34 -11.59
C LEU A 15 8.89 0.07 -11.23
N TYR A 16 9.41 0.04 -10.02
CA TYR A 16 9.82 -1.20 -9.35
C TYR A 16 8.83 -1.49 -8.22
N HIS A 17 8.22 -2.68 -8.25
CA HIS A 17 7.26 -3.13 -7.24
C HIS A 17 7.42 -4.63 -7.00
N GLY A 18 6.85 -5.09 -5.89
CA GLY A 18 6.81 -6.50 -5.57
C GLY A 18 5.97 -6.79 -4.33
N PHE A 19 5.37 -7.96 -4.31
CA PHE A 19 4.77 -8.57 -3.14
C PHE A 19 5.72 -9.66 -2.64
N GLY A 20 6.26 -9.46 -1.44
CA GLY A 20 7.21 -10.36 -0.82
C GLY A 20 6.60 -11.68 -0.37
N THR A 21 7.39 -12.75 -0.44
CA THR A 21 7.09 -14.03 0.20
C THR A 21 7.97 -14.23 1.43
N ARG A 22 7.59 -15.17 2.31
CA ARG A 22 8.37 -15.52 3.51
C ARG A 22 9.80 -16.01 3.22
N SER A 23 10.09 -16.37 1.97
CA SER A 23 11.36 -16.95 1.55
C SER A 23 12.34 -15.92 0.99
N GLU A 24 11.92 -14.65 0.88
CA GLU A 24 12.71 -13.57 0.35
C GLU A 24 13.27 -12.67 1.46
N GLU A 25 14.45 -12.10 1.20
CA GLU A 25 14.98 -11.02 2.02
C GLU A 25 14.24 -9.71 1.70
N ILE A 26 13.96 -8.92 2.73
CA ILE A 26 13.37 -7.59 2.57
C ILE A 26 14.47 -6.66 2.02
N PRO A 27 14.24 -5.95 0.88
CA PRO A 27 15.20 -4.98 0.38
C PRO A 27 15.53 -3.90 1.42
N GLN A 28 16.79 -3.48 1.45
CA GLN A 28 17.22 -2.40 2.33
C GLN A 28 16.66 -1.05 1.88
N GLY A 29 16.50 -0.13 2.83
CA GLY A 29 16.07 1.26 2.56
C GLY A 29 14.57 1.44 2.35
N ILE A 30 13.76 0.38 2.39
CA ILE A 30 12.29 0.50 2.35
C ILE A 30 11.78 1.19 3.61
N VAL A 31 11.02 2.26 3.43
CA VAL A 31 10.30 2.95 4.50
C VAL A 31 8.99 2.24 4.81
N PHE A 32 8.81 1.83 6.06
CA PHE A 32 7.59 1.19 6.56
C PHE A 32 6.95 2.06 7.65
N PRO A 33 5.61 2.25 7.63
CA PRO A 33 4.93 2.90 8.73
C PRO A 33 4.79 1.98 9.94
N LYS A 34 4.45 2.56 11.10
CA LYS A 34 3.93 1.79 12.22
C LYS A 34 2.45 1.47 11.96
N GLN A 35 2.18 0.30 11.38
CA GLN A 35 0.82 -0.15 11.08
C GLN A 35 0.01 -0.39 12.36
N VAL A 36 -1.16 0.24 12.44
CA VAL A 36 -2.04 0.21 13.63
C VAL A 36 -3.47 -0.25 13.31
N HIS A 37 -3.70 -0.79 12.11
CA HIS A 37 -5.01 -1.21 11.59
C HIS A 37 -6.05 -0.06 11.60
N GLY A 38 -5.58 1.16 11.40
CA GLY A 38 -6.39 2.36 11.23
C GLY A 38 -6.59 2.72 9.76
N ASP A 39 -6.92 3.98 9.55
CA ASP A 39 -7.24 4.61 8.26
C ASP A 39 -6.33 5.80 7.93
N HIS A 40 -5.25 5.98 8.70
CA HIS A 40 -4.35 7.10 8.56
C HIS A 40 -3.41 6.91 7.36
N VAL A 41 -3.23 7.99 6.60
CA VAL A 41 -2.44 8.04 5.36
C VAL A 41 -1.35 9.09 5.50
N GLU A 42 -0.11 8.64 5.44
CA GLU A 42 1.08 9.49 5.45
C GLU A 42 1.55 9.82 4.03
N ILE A 43 2.04 11.05 3.84
CA ILE A 43 2.56 11.53 2.54
C ILE A 43 4.01 11.94 2.71
N LEU A 44 4.90 11.24 2.01
CA LEU A 44 6.34 11.47 2.02
C LEU A 44 6.76 12.17 0.72
N ALA A 45 6.82 13.51 0.77
CA ALA A 45 7.25 14.34 -0.36
C ALA A 45 8.78 14.53 -0.45
N SER A 46 9.52 14.05 0.53
CA SER A 46 10.98 14.12 0.62
C SER A 46 11.53 12.86 1.31
N PRO A 47 12.85 12.60 1.22
CA PRO A 47 13.48 11.53 2.01
C PRO A 47 13.20 11.69 3.50
N VAL A 48 13.07 10.57 4.20
CA VAL A 48 12.88 10.49 5.65
C VAL A 48 14.06 9.78 6.30
N PRO A 49 14.36 10.05 7.59
CA PRO A 49 15.41 9.32 8.30
C PRO A 49 15.03 7.85 8.51
N ASP A 50 16.03 6.98 8.70
CA ASP A 50 15.83 5.55 9.00
C ASP A 50 14.99 5.30 10.26
N SER A 51 14.95 6.29 11.17
CA SER A 51 14.14 6.24 12.39
C SER A 51 12.65 6.58 12.17
N TRP A 52 12.25 6.93 10.94
CA TRP A 52 10.86 7.25 10.63
C TRP A 52 9.99 6.01 10.83
N HIS A 53 8.97 6.13 11.69
CA HIS A 53 8.10 5.01 12.07
C HIS A 53 6.77 5.54 12.61
N GLU A 54 6.16 6.48 11.88
CA GLU A 54 4.91 7.14 12.27
C GLU A 54 3.71 6.19 12.16
N PRO A 55 2.70 6.31 13.05
CA PRO A 55 1.47 5.51 12.97
C PRO A 55 0.71 5.76 11.67
N ALA A 56 0.65 4.79 10.77
CA ALA A 56 -0.11 4.86 9.54
C ALA A 56 -0.37 3.46 8.96
N ASP A 57 -1.43 3.33 8.16
CA ASP A 57 -1.75 2.10 7.44
C ASP A 57 -1.71 2.30 5.91
N ALA A 58 -1.42 3.51 5.46
CA ALA A 58 -1.00 3.78 4.09
C ALA A 58 0.12 4.82 4.05
N VAL A 59 1.02 4.65 3.10
CA VAL A 59 2.06 5.62 2.78
C VAL A 59 1.97 5.96 1.30
N ILE A 60 2.03 7.24 1.00
CA ILE A 60 2.16 7.80 -0.35
C ILE A 60 3.55 8.42 -0.45
N THR A 61 4.23 8.27 -1.57
CA THR A 61 5.42 9.09 -1.85
C THR A 61 5.38 9.68 -3.24
N THR A 62 5.84 10.93 -3.32
CA THR A 62 6.15 11.65 -4.56
C THR A 62 7.65 11.91 -4.70
N CYS A 63 8.47 11.31 -3.83
CA CYS A 63 9.92 11.45 -3.83
C CYS A 63 10.52 10.35 -4.71
N PRO A 64 11.08 10.65 -5.89
CA PRO A 64 11.71 9.65 -6.73
C PRO A 64 12.84 8.93 -5.99
N GLY A 65 12.90 7.61 -6.11
CA GLY A 65 13.93 6.79 -5.47
C GLY A 65 13.73 6.51 -3.98
N LEU A 66 12.62 6.95 -3.36
CA LEU A 66 12.25 6.55 -2.00
C LEU A 66 11.36 5.30 -2.03
N PRO A 67 11.88 4.10 -1.75
CA PRO A 67 11.03 2.91 -1.71
C PRO A 67 10.19 2.93 -0.43
N ILE A 68 8.88 2.71 -0.59
CA ILE A 68 7.92 2.60 0.51
C ILE A 68 7.31 1.20 0.52
N GLY A 69 6.85 0.76 1.69
CA GLY A 69 6.23 -0.55 1.83
C GLY A 69 5.31 -0.65 3.03
N ILE A 70 4.61 -1.76 3.08
CA ILE A 70 3.77 -2.21 4.19
C ILE A 70 4.07 -3.69 4.45
N LYS A 71 3.75 -4.17 5.65
CA LYS A 71 3.95 -5.57 6.06
C LYS A 71 2.59 -6.22 6.23
N THR A 72 2.45 -7.44 5.73
CA THR A 72 1.20 -8.21 5.85
C THR A 72 1.49 -9.64 6.25
N ALA A 73 0.54 -10.17 7.01
CA ALA A 73 0.26 -11.59 7.14
C ALA A 73 -1.27 -11.63 7.25
N ASP A 74 -1.93 -12.20 6.25
CA ASP A 74 -3.39 -12.22 6.06
C ASP A 74 -4.06 -10.91 5.59
N CYS A 75 -3.74 -9.75 6.17
CA CYS A 75 -4.31 -8.48 5.71
C CYS A 75 -3.94 -8.18 4.23
N LEU A 76 -4.81 -7.50 3.49
CA LEU A 76 -4.63 -7.29 2.06
C LEU A 76 -3.60 -6.16 1.80
N PRO A 77 -2.47 -6.46 1.13
CA PRO A 77 -1.54 -5.45 0.65
C PRO A 77 -2.07 -4.87 -0.67
N ILE A 78 -2.09 -3.55 -0.78
CA ILE A 78 -2.48 -2.85 -1.99
C ILE A 78 -1.36 -1.90 -2.40
N LEU A 79 -0.89 -2.03 -3.64
CA LEU A 79 0.08 -1.11 -4.24
C LEU A 79 -0.62 -0.24 -5.29
N MET A 80 -0.28 1.05 -5.29
CA MET A 80 -0.81 2.04 -6.23
C MET A 80 0.34 2.76 -6.92
N ALA A 81 0.14 3.09 -8.19
CA ALA A 81 1.06 3.91 -8.95
C ALA A 81 0.27 4.83 -9.88
N GLU A 82 0.80 6.03 -10.09
CA GLU A 82 0.31 6.92 -11.13
C GLU A 82 1.06 6.65 -12.44
N LYS A 83 0.33 6.60 -13.56
CA LYS A 83 0.84 6.11 -14.85
C LYS A 83 2.02 6.89 -15.42
N ALA A 84 2.13 8.19 -15.13
CA ALA A 84 3.22 9.04 -15.58
C ALA A 84 4.39 9.08 -14.59
N GLY A 85 4.32 8.32 -13.49
CA GLY A 85 5.39 8.19 -12.51
C GLY A 85 5.45 9.33 -11.50
N LYS A 86 4.35 10.08 -11.30
CA LYS A 86 4.33 11.20 -10.33
C LYS A 86 4.39 10.75 -8.86
N GLY A 87 4.00 9.51 -8.58
CA GLY A 87 4.05 8.97 -7.23
C GLY A 87 3.54 7.54 -7.14
N VAL A 88 3.73 6.95 -5.97
CA VAL A 88 3.30 5.60 -5.62
C VAL A 88 2.68 5.57 -4.23
N ALA A 89 1.88 4.55 -3.93
CA ALA A 89 1.35 4.29 -2.60
C ALA A 89 1.43 2.82 -2.23
N ALA A 90 1.58 2.54 -0.93
CA ALA A 90 1.46 1.21 -0.34
C ALA A 90 0.43 1.27 0.79
N VAL A 91 -0.53 0.35 0.78
CA VAL A 91 -1.68 0.34 1.69
C VAL A 91 -1.81 -1.02 2.35
N HIS A 92 -1.86 -0.99 3.67
CA HIS A 92 -2.23 -2.11 4.52
C HIS A 92 -3.74 -2.06 4.77
N ALA A 93 -4.47 -2.99 4.14
CA ALA A 93 -5.92 -3.04 4.22
C ALA A 93 -6.37 -4.29 5.00
N GLY A 94 -6.23 -4.24 6.33
CA GLY A 94 -6.94 -5.15 7.22
C GLY A 94 -8.43 -4.82 7.33
N TRP A 95 -9.25 -5.74 7.83
CA TRP A 95 -10.71 -5.56 7.90
C TRP A 95 -11.10 -4.24 8.58
N LYS A 96 -10.45 -3.88 9.69
CA LYS A 96 -10.71 -2.65 10.44
C LYS A 96 -10.35 -1.39 9.66
N GLY A 97 -9.20 -1.39 8.99
CA GLY A 97 -8.79 -0.28 8.12
C GLY A 97 -9.73 -0.11 6.94
N MET A 98 -10.16 -1.23 6.32
CA MET A 98 -11.17 -1.22 5.25
C MET A 98 -12.50 -0.64 5.71
N ALA A 99 -12.98 -1.10 6.87
CA ALA A 99 -14.16 -0.58 7.56
C ALA A 99 -14.09 0.94 7.79
N LEU A 100 -12.93 1.44 8.26
CA LEU A 100 -12.69 2.87 8.45
C LEU A 100 -12.45 3.66 7.14
N GLY A 101 -12.43 2.98 6.00
CA GLY A 101 -12.29 3.60 4.68
C GLY A 101 -10.86 3.93 4.27
N ILE A 102 -9.85 3.16 4.70
CA ILE A 102 -8.44 3.38 4.33
C ILE A 102 -8.27 3.51 2.81
N LEU A 103 -8.85 2.61 2.02
CA LEU A 103 -8.66 2.60 0.56
C LEU A 103 -9.23 3.85 -0.14
N PRO A 104 -10.51 4.23 0.04
CA PRO A 104 -11.01 5.47 -0.57
C PRO A 104 -10.29 6.72 -0.05
N LYS A 105 -9.86 6.74 1.23
CA LYS A 105 -9.03 7.83 1.78
C LYS A 105 -7.67 7.93 1.09
N THR A 106 -6.99 6.80 0.89
CA THR A 106 -5.71 6.79 0.17
C THR A 106 -5.91 7.24 -1.27
N ILE A 107 -6.92 6.75 -1.99
CA ILE A 107 -7.19 7.16 -3.38
C ILE A 107 -7.43 8.67 -3.48
N ASP A 108 -8.28 9.23 -2.61
CA ASP A 108 -8.56 10.67 -2.61
C ASP A 108 -7.29 11.51 -2.32
N ARG A 109 -6.53 11.13 -1.30
CA ARG A 109 -5.28 11.81 -0.92
C ARG A 109 -4.23 11.69 -2.01
N PHE A 110 -4.10 10.53 -2.64
CA PHE A 110 -3.17 10.26 -3.73
C PHE A 110 -3.49 11.13 -4.95
N ARG A 111 -4.75 11.14 -5.39
CA ARG A 111 -5.22 12.02 -6.49
C ARG A 111 -4.91 13.49 -6.24
N LYS A 112 -5.28 13.97 -5.05
CA LYS A 112 -5.06 15.37 -4.64
C LYS A 112 -3.58 15.73 -4.60
N GLN A 113 -2.75 14.84 -4.07
CA GLN A 113 -1.31 15.06 -3.97
C GLN A 113 -0.64 15.14 -5.35
N LEU A 114 -1.10 14.33 -6.31
CA LEU A 114 -0.51 14.25 -7.65
C LEU A 114 -1.15 15.20 -8.68
N GLY A 115 -2.31 15.76 -8.35
CA GLY A 115 -3.16 16.46 -9.33
C GLY A 115 -3.54 15.55 -10.50
N SER A 116 -3.80 14.27 -10.23
CA SER A 116 -4.11 13.26 -11.25
C SER A 116 -5.55 12.78 -11.12
N ASP A 117 -6.15 12.49 -12.28
CA ASP A 117 -7.48 11.90 -12.36
C ASP A 117 -7.47 10.42 -11.99
N ALA A 118 -8.64 9.86 -11.73
CA ALA A 118 -8.76 8.48 -11.26
C ALA A 118 -8.29 7.47 -12.32
N GLU A 119 -8.48 7.79 -13.60
CA GLU A 119 -8.05 6.99 -14.74
C GLU A 119 -6.52 6.88 -14.85
N GLU A 120 -5.78 7.81 -14.25
CA GLU A 120 -4.32 7.80 -14.24
C GLU A 120 -3.71 6.96 -13.12
N ILE A 121 -4.55 6.38 -12.25
CA ILE A 121 -4.11 5.58 -11.13
C ILE A 121 -4.31 4.10 -11.44
N ILE A 122 -3.25 3.33 -11.28
CA ILE A 122 -3.26 1.88 -11.35
C ILE A 122 -3.12 1.34 -9.93
N LEU A 123 -3.85 0.27 -9.65
CA LEU A 123 -3.85 -0.38 -8.35
C LEU A 123 -3.75 -1.90 -8.52
N ALA A 124 -2.93 -2.54 -7.69
CA ALA A 124 -2.80 -3.99 -7.63
C ALA A 124 -3.04 -4.47 -6.20
N VAL A 125 -3.89 -5.48 -6.06
CA VAL A 125 -4.10 -6.20 -4.80
C VAL A 125 -3.14 -7.38 -4.78
N GLY A 126 -2.34 -7.47 -3.72
CA GLY A 126 -1.40 -8.57 -3.53
C GLY A 126 -1.97 -9.71 -2.68
N PRO A 127 -1.11 -10.67 -2.28
CA PRO A 127 -1.51 -11.82 -1.50
C PRO A 127 -2.05 -11.42 -0.11
N GLY A 128 -3.23 -11.94 0.22
CA GLY A 128 -3.85 -11.87 1.55
C GLY A 128 -4.76 -13.07 1.76
N ILE A 129 -5.40 -13.14 2.92
CA ILE A 129 -6.32 -14.23 3.25
C ILE A 129 -7.53 -14.20 2.33
N GLY A 130 -7.83 -15.35 1.71
CA GLY A 130 -8.95 -15.50 0.79
C GLY A 130 -10.26 -15.83 1.51
N PRO A 131 -11.41 -15.75 0.80
CA PRO A 131 -12.72 -16.08 1.36
C PRO A 131 -12.85 -17.55 1.77
N CYS A 132 -11.98 -18.42 1.26
CA CYS A 132 -11.93 -19.83 1.66
C CYS A 132 -11.40 -20.05 3.08
N CYS A 133 -10.71 -19.06 3.67
CA CYS A 133 -10.03 -19.21 4.97
C CYS A 133 -10.35 -18.08 5.97
N LEU A 134 -10.95 -16.97 5.52
CA LEU A 134 -11.31 -15.85 6.38
C LEU A 134 -12.65 -16.11 7.09
N GLU A 135 -12.59 -16.69 8.28
CA GLU A 135 -13.72 -16.76 9.20
C GLU A 135 -13.80 -15.49 10.04
N VAL A 136 -15.00 -14.93 10.20
CA VAL A 136 -15.24 -13.69 10.94
C VAL A 136 -16.42 -13.83 11.88
N ASP A 137 -16.42 -13.06 12.96
CA ASP A 137 -17.50 -12.98 13.92
C ASP A 137 -18.48 -11.85 13.59
N ASP A 138 -19.58 -11.79 14.35
CA ASP A 138 -20.65 -10.79 14.15
C ASP A 138 -20.14 -9.34 14.19
N PRO A 139 -19.23 -8.91 15.10
CA PRO A 139 -18.68 -7.55 15.08
C PRO A 139 -18.07 -7.12 13.73
N VAL A 140 -17.35 -8.00 13.05
CA VAL A 140 -16.80 -7.70 11.72
C VAL A 140 -17.95 -7.61 10.71
N ARG A 141 -18.88 -8.55 10.75
CA ARG A 141 -20.03 -8.60 9.84
C ARG A 141 -20.94 -7.38 9.98
N GLU A 142 -21.26 -6.95 11.19
CA GLU A 142 -22.17 -5.83 11.46
C GLU A 142 -21.59 -4.47 11.05
N PHE A 143 -20.28 -4.37 10.91
CA PHE A 143 -19.63 -3.14 10.44
C PHE A 143 -19.82 -2.91 8.93
N PHE A 144 -19.92 -3.99 8.13
CA PHE A 144 -20.03 -3.96 6.66
C PHE A 144 -21.47 -4.09 6.18
#